data_AF-A0A3N5EJ28-F1
#
_entry.id   AF-A0A3N5EJ28-F1
#
_cell.length_a   1.000
_cell.length_b   1.000
_cell.length_c   1.000
_cell.angle_alpha   90.00
_cell.angle_beta   90.00
_cell.angle_gamma   90.00
#
_symmetry.space_group_name_H-M   'P 1'
#
loop_
_entity.id
_entity.type
_entity.pdbx_description
1 polymer ?
#
loop_
_entity_poly.entity_id
_entity_poly.type
_entity_poly.pdbx_seq_one_letter_code
_entity_poly.pdbx_strand_id
1 'polypeptide(L)'
;MPHEFDIVVPPGKKKERLDVFLTAHVENATRSKVQRAIKEGAVLVNGKPVRPSHPVAPGEVIHIVLPKPPPQKALPEDIPLDISYEDDDLFVVNKPAGMVAHPAYGNYTGTLV
;
A
#
# COMPACT_ATOMS: atom_id res chain seq x y z
N MET A 1 5.64 11.28 -6.21
CA MET A 1 6.41 11.53 -4.97
C MET A 1 5.86 10.61 -3.89
N PRO A 2 6.68 10.09 -2.97
CA PRO A 2 6.18 9.38 -1.79
C PRO A 2 5.18 10.27 -1.03
N HIS A 3 4.23 9.64 -0.33
CA HIS A 3 3.36 10.39 0.57
C HIS A 3 4.12 10.57 1.87
N GLU A 4 4.42 11.82 2.20
CA GLU A 4 5.14 12.22 3.39
C GLU A 4 4.25 13.13 4.23
N PHE A 5 4.07 12.78 5.49
CA PHE A 5 3.25 13.56 6.41
C PHE A 5 3.64 13.29 7.87
N ASP A 6 3.31 14.26 8.72
CA ASP A 6 3.54 14.20 10.15
C ASP A 6 2.23 13.98 10.91
N ILE A 7 2.31 13.18 11.97
CA ILE A 7 1.24 13.06 12.97
C ILE A 7 1.80 13.53 14.31
N VAL A 8 1.17 14.56 14.89
CA VAL A 8 1.43 14.96 16.27
C VAL A 8 0.52 14.14 17.18
N VAL A 9 1.10 13.43 18.16
CA VAL A 9 0.32 12.65 19.12
C VAL A 9 -0.50 13.60 19.99
N PRO A 10 -1.85 13.50 19.99
CA PRO A 10 -2.70 14.46 20.67
C PRO A 10 -2.51 14.43 22.20
N PRO A 11 -2.70 15.57 22.89
CA PRO A 11 -2.67 15.65 24.35
C PRO A 11 -3.72 14.72 24.97
N GLY A 12 -3.39 14.11 26.12
CA GLY A 12 -4.30 13.21 26.84
C GLY A 12 -4.43 11.80 26.27
N LYS A 13 -3.72 11.47 25.18
CA LYS A 13 -3.67 10.09 24.66
C LYS A 13 -3.00 9.16 25.68
N LYS A 14 -3.62 7.99 25.93
CA LYS A 14 -3.00 6.93 26.74
C LYS A 14 -1.79 6.37 26.01
N LYS A 15 -0.75 5.96 26.76
CA LYS A 15 0.41 5.27 26.19
C LYS A 15 -0.05 4.02 25.45
N GLU A 16 0.22 3.97 24.15
CA GLU A 16 -0.03 2.81 23.31
C GLU A 16 1.19 2.56 22.43
N ARG A 17 1.27 1.38 21.81
CA ARG A 17 2.39 1.06 20.92
C ARG A 17 2.26 1.81 19.60
N LEU A 18 3.39 2.26 19.05
CA LEU A 18 3.46 2.94 17.77
C LEU A 18 2.77 2.16 16.63
N ASP A 19 2.96 0.85 16.57
CA ASP A 19 2.31 0.03 15.53
C ASP A 19 0.77 0.02 15.64
N VAL A 20 0.24 0.01 16.86
CA VAL A 20 -1.21 0.11 17.12
C VAL A 20 -1.72 1.50 16.80
N PHE A 21 -1.01 2.53 17.27
CA PHE A 21 -1.34 3.93 17.01
C PHE A 21 -1.45 4.19 15.50
N LEU A 22 -0.42 3.85 14.73
CA LEU A 22 -0.40 4.11 13.29
C LEU A 22 -1.44 3.30 12.51
N THR A 23 -1.70 2.06 12.91
CA THR A 23 -2.77 1.26 12.27
C THR A 23 -4.15 1.90 12.45
N ALA A 24 -4.37 2.64 13.54
CA ALA A 24 -5.64 3.32 13.81
C ALA A 24 -5.74 4.73 13.18
N HIS A 25 -4.62 5.40 12.90
CA HIS A 25 -4.62 6.80 12.43
C HIS A 25 -4.25 6.95 10.95
N VAL A 26 -3.69 5.91 10.32
CA VAL A 26 -3.35 5.92 8.90
C VAL A 26 -4.36 5.08 8.14
N GLU A 27 -5.07 5.70 7.19
CA GLU A 27 -6.06 5.01 6.37
C GLU A 27 -5.41 3.89 5.53
N ASN A 28 -6.11 2.76 5.37
CA ASN A 28 -5.64 1.59 4.61
C ASN A 28 -4.32 0.96 5.12
N ALA A 29 -3.86 1.33 6.32
CA ALA A 29 -2.71 0.74 6.95
C ALA A 29 -3.07 -0.60 7.60
N THR A 30 -2.41 -1.68 7.16
CA THR A 30 -2.45 -2.95 7.90
C THR A 30 -1.31 -2.98 8.92
N ARG A 31 -1.50 -3.71 10.02
CA ARG A 31 -0.47 -3.88 11.05
C ARG A 31 0.87 -4.36 10.49
N SER A 32 0.84 -5.29 9.53
CA SER A 32 2.05 -5.82 8.88
C SER A 32 2.79 -4.76 8.05
N LYS A 33 2.06 -3.93 7.29
CA LYS A 33 2.64 -2.81 6.52
C LYS A 33 3.29 -1.79 7.45
N VAL A 34 2.61 -1.40 8.54
CA VAL A 34 3.12 -0.45 9.53
C VAL A 34 4.40 -0.97 10.19
N GLN A 35 4.38 -2.22 10.67
CA GLN A 35 5.56 -2.81 11.31
C GLN A 35 6.75 -2.91 10.35
N ARG A 36 6.49 -3.21 9.08
CA ARG A 36 7.54 -3.23 8.04
C ARG A 36 8.10 -1.83 7.81
N ALA A 37 7.24 -0.82 7.62
CA ALA A 37 7.66 0.56 7.44
C ALA A 37 8.52 1.08 8.60
N ILE A 38 8.14 0.78 9.84
CA ILE A 38 8.92 1.13 11.03
C ILE A 38 10.31 0.44 11.01
N LYS A 39 10.36 -0.85 10.66
CA LYS A 39 11.63 -1.60 10.57
C LYS A 39 12.54 -1.12 9.44
N GLU A 40 11.96 -0.66 8.33
CA GLU A 40 12.66 -0.12 7.17
C GLU A 40 13.12 1.34 7.38
N GLY A 41 12.81 1.95 8.53
CA GLY A 41 13.19 3.33 8.85
C GLY A 41 12.30 4.38 8.18
N ALA A 42 11.18 3.97 7.58
CA ALA A 42 10.21 4.85 6.95
C ALA A 42 9.29 5.58 7.95
N VAL A 43 9.45 5.29 9.25
CA VAL A 43 8.74 5.96 10.34
C VAL A 43 9.77 6.42 11.37
N LEU A 44 9.74 7.71 11.70
CA LEU A 44 10.59 8.32 12.72
C LEU A 44 9.73 8.94 13.81
N VAL A 45 10.19 8.87 15.06
CA VAL A 45 9.58 9.58 16.19
C VAL A 45 10.56 10.65 16.65
N ASN A 46 10.16 11.91 16.60
CA ASN A 46 11.02 13.07 16.86
C ASN A 46 12.35 13.01 16.09
N GLY A 47 12.28 12.60 14.81
CA GLY A 47 13.44 12.46 13.94
C GLY A 47 14.33 11.22 14.19
N LYS A 48 13.93 10.28 15.06
CA LYS A 48 14.71 9.08 15.37
C LYS A 48 13.99 7.80 14.95
N PRO A 49 14.70 6.79 14.40
CA PRO A 49 14.12 5.48 14.15
C PRO A 49 13.82 4.79 15.48
N VAL A 50 12.67 4.14 15.58
CA VAL A 50 12.23 3.43 16.78
C VAL A 50 11.70 2.04 16.46
N ARG A 51 11.52 1.20 17.48
CA ARG A 51 10.93 -0.13 17.30
C ARG A 51 9.41 -0.03 17.17
N PRO A 52 8.73 -0.99 16.52
CA PRO A 52 7.26 -1.00 16.44
C PRO A 52 6.54 -0.99 17.81
N SER A 53 7.21 -1.51 18.84
CA SER A 53 6.72 -1.53 20.22
C SER A 53 6.98 -0.24 20.99
N HIS A 54 7.53 0.81 20.36
CA HIS A 54 7.76 2.11 21.00
C HIS A 54 6.44 2.64 21.60
N PRO A 55 6.39 2.96 22.90
CA PRO A 55 5.20 3.54 23.51
C PRO A 55 5.12 5.03 23.12
N VAL A 56 4.13 5.39 22.30
CA VAL A 56 3.92 6.79 21.90
C VAL A 56 3.44 7.62 23.09
N ALA A 57 4.05 8.80 23.24
CA ALA A 57 3.71 9.78 24.26
C ALA A 57 3.04 11.01 23.64
N PRO A 58 2.12 11.67 24.37
CA PRO A 58 1.53 12.94 23.92
C PRO A 58 2.60 13.99 23.56
N GLY A 59 2.39 14.70 22.46
CA GLY A 59 3.31 15.72 21.96
C GLY A 59 4.49 15.20 21.13
N GLU A 60 4.68 13.88 21.00
CA GLU A 60 5.65 13.34 20.04
C GLU A 60 5.20 13.60 18.61
N VAL A 61 6.17 13.90 17.73
CA VAL A 61 5.96 14.05 16.28
C VAL A 61 6.38 12.76 15.61
N ILE A 62 5.44 12.12 14.92
CA ILE A 62 5.66 10.90 14.16
C ILE A 62 5.71 11.27 12.68
N HIS A 63 6.90 11.15 12.10
CA HIS A 63 7.14 11.41 10.70
C HIS A 63 7.03 10.10 9.91
N ILE A 64 6.28 10.10 8.81
CA ILE A 64 5.98 8.89 8.04
C ILE A 64 6.25 9.16 6.55
N VAL A 65 7.05 8.29 5.95
CA VAL A 65 7.33 8.29 4.50
C VAL A 65 6.76 7.00 3.90
N LEU A 66 5.59 7.07 3.28
CA LEU A 66 5.01 5.90 2.61
C LEU A 66 5.39 5.86 1.12
N PRO A 67 5.78 4.69 0.60
CA PRO A 67 5.96 4.53 -0.84
C PRO A 67 4.64 4.81 -1.54
N LYS A 68 4.71 5.43 -2.72
CA LYS A 68 3.54 5.71 -3.55
C LYS A 68 2.77 4.40 -3.77
N PRO A 69 1.43 4.37 -3.61
CA PRO A 69 0.66 3.20 -3.99
C PRO A 69 0.93 2.85 -5.46
N PRO A 70 0.92 1.55 -5.82
CA PRO A 70 1.06 1.15 -7.22
C PRO A 70 0.00 1.85 -8.08
N PRO A 71 0.28 2.07 -9.37
CA PRO A 71 -0.65 2.74 -10.27
C PRO A 71 -2.03 2.07 -10.21
N GLN A 72 -3.07 2.87 -9.98
CA GLN A 72 -4.46 2.39 -9.89
C GLN A 72 -5.07 2.06 -11.26
N LYS A 73 -4.42 2.48 -12.35
CA LYS A 73 -4.89 2.26 -13.72
C LYS A 73 -3.97 1.26 -14.41
N ALA A 74 -4.57 0.21 -14.99
CA ALA A 74 -3.92 -0.60 -16.01
C ALA A 74 -3.59 0.30 -17.21
N LEU A 75 -2.44 0.06 -17.82
CA LEU A 75 -2.07 0.70 -19.07
C LEU A 75 -2.26 -0.34 -20.19
N PRO A 76 -2.74 0.05 -21.38
CA PRO A 76 -2.83 -0.86 -22.51
C PRO A 76 -1.46 -1.44 -22.83
N GLU A 77 -1.42 -2.76 -23.07
CA GLU A 77 -0.23 -3.50 -23.48
C GLU A 77 -0.51 -4.23 -24.79
N ASP A 78 0.50 -4.30 -25.66
CA ASP A 78 0.41 -5.05 -26.92
C ASP A 78 0.59 -6.55 -26.64
N ILE A 79 -0.50 -7.22 -26.28
CA ILE A 79 -0.54 -8.64 -25.91
C ILE A 79 -1.35 -9.39 -26.98
N PRO A 80 -0.77 -10.40 -27.64
CA PRO A 80 -1.52 -11.25 -28.57
C PRO A 80 -2.65 -11.99 -27.84
N LEU A 81 -3.89 -11.82 -28.29
CA LEU A 81 -5.06 -12.51 -27.75
C LEU A 81 -5.51 -13.63 -28.68
N ASP A 82 -5.74 -14.81 -28.11
CA ASP A 82 -6.39 -15.93 -28.80
C ASP A 82 -7.91 -15.77 -28.68
N ILE A 83 -8.54 -15.18 -29.69
CA ILE A 83 -9.97 -14.87 -29.71
C ILE A 83 -10.73 -16.04 -30.35
N SER A 84 -11.54 -16.72 -29.54
CA SER A 84 -12.39 -17.84 -30.00
C SER A 84 -13.70 -17.38 -30.63
N TYR A 85 -14.18 -16.19 -30.26
CA TYR A 85 -15.43 -15.59 -30.76
C TYR A 85 -15.41 -14.07 -30.56
N GLU A 86 -16.01 -13.31 -31.47
CA GLU A 86 -16.17 -11.86 -31.38
C GLU A 86 -17.41 -11.43 -32.19
N ASP A 87 -18.22 -10.55 -31.59
CA ASP A 87 -19.30 -9.82 -32.24
C ASP A 87 -19.33 -8.36 -31.76
N ASP A 88 -20.35 -7.61 -32.16
CA ASP A 88 -20.48 -6.18 -31.84
C ASP A 88 -20.67 -5.90 -30.34
N ASP A 89 -21.07 -6.90 -29.55
CA ASP A 89 -21.42 -6.75 -28.13
C ASP A 89 -20.40 -7.41 -27.20
N LEU A 90 -19.74 -8.50 -27.60
CA LEU A 90 -18.80 -9.25 -26.78
C LEU A 90 -17.75 -10.02 -27.58
N PHE A 91 -16.72 -10.47 -26.86
CA PHE A 91 -15.71 -11.38 -27.38
C PHE A 91 -15.34 -12.43 -26.31
N VAL A 92 -14.82 -13.58 -26.77
CA VAL A 92 -14.38 -14.70 -25.94
C VAL A 92 -12.90 -14.94 -26.19
N VAL A 93 -12.08 -14.74 -25.17
CA VAL A 93 -10.63 -14.97 -25.23
C VAL A 93 -10.27 -16.28 -24.55
N ASN A 94 -9.50 -17.11 -25.25
CA ASN A 94 -8.83 -18.26 -24.67
C ASN A 94 -7.51 -17.83 -24.02
N LYS A 95 -7.59 -17.42 -22.76
CA LYS A 95 -6.40 -16.96 -22.03
C LYS A 95 -5.44 -18.11 -21.73
N PRO A 96 -4.12 -17.95 -21.93
CA PRO A 96 -3.15 -18.99 -21.57
C PRO A 96 -3.10 -19.20 -20.04
N ALA A 97 -2.65 -20.39 -19.64
CA ALA A 97 -2.38 -20.67 -18.23
C ALA A 97 -1.32 -19.70 -17.68
N GLY A 98 -1.52 -19.20 -16.46
CA GLY A 98 -0.62 -18.23 -15.82
C GLY A 98 -0.92 -16.76 -16.13
N MET A 99 -1.74 -16.45 -17.14
CA MET A 99 -2.18 -15.07 -17.39
C MET A 99 -3.27 -14.64 -16.39
N VAL A 100 -3.07 -13.46 -15.80
CA VAL A 100 -3.97 -12.83 -14.83
C VAL A 100 -5.03 -12.01 -15.56
N ALA A 101 -6.30 -12.14 -15.16
CA ALA A 101 -7.38 -11.41 -15.82
C ALA A 101 -7.38 -9.92 -15.44
N HIS A 102 -7.41 -9.63 -14.13
CA HIS A 102 -7.40 -8.26 -13.59
C HIS A 102 -6.13 -7.99 -12.77
N PRO A 103 -5.50 -6.80 -12.89
CA PRO A 103 -4.35 -6.41 -12.09
C PRO A 103 -4.56 -6.74 -10.61
N ALA A 104 -3.57 -7.42 -10.05
CA ALA A 104 -3.60 -7.86 -8.67
C ALA A 104 -2.23 -7.65 -8.02
N TYR A 105 -2.18 -7.81 -6.70
CA TYR A 105 -0.93 -7.66 -5.97
C TYR A 105 0.16 -8.59 -6.54
N GLY A 106 1.25 -7.99 -7.03
CA GLY A 106 2.38 -8.70 -7.64
C GLY A 106 2.25 -8.95 -9.15
N ASN A 107 1.11 -8.67 -9.76
CA ASN A 107 0.84 -8.83 -11.19
C ASN A 107 0.02 -7.61 -11.68
N TYR A 108 0.68 -6.48 -11.89
CA TYR A 108 0.04 -5.21 -12.25
C TYR A 108 0.04 -4.94 -13.77
N THR A 109 0.74 -5.79 -14.53
CA THR A 109 0.96 -5.71 -15.99
C THR A 109 0.83 -7.12 -16.57
N GLY A 110 0.70 -7.23 -17.89
CA GLY A 110 0.51 -8.51 -18.56
C GLY A 110 -0.84 -9.14 -18.23
N THR A 111 -1.84 -8.31 -17.95
CA THR A 111 -3.21 -8.72 -17.62
C THR A 111 -4.15 -8.57 -18.81
N LEU A 112 -5.33 -9.19 -18.75
CA LEU A 112 -6.35 -9.07 -19.82
C LEU A 112 -7.06 -7.70 -19.84
N VAL A 113 -6.96 -6.92 -18.76
CA VAL A 113 -7.51 -5.54 -18.67
C VAL A 113 -6.43 -4.52 -18.44
#